data_AF-A0A146KLA7-F1
#
_entry.id   AF-A0A146KLA7-F1
#
_cell.length_a   1.000
_cell.length_b   1.000
_cell.length_c   1.000
_cell.angle_alpha   90.00
_cell.angle_beta   90.00
_cell.angle_gamma   90.00
#
_symmetry.space_group_name_H-M   'P 1'
#
loop_
_entity.id
_entity.type
_entity.pdbx_description
1 polymer ?
#
loop_
_entity_poly.entity_id
_entity_poly.type
_entity_poly.pdbx_seq_one_letter_code
_entity_poly.pdbx_strand_id
1 'polypeptide(L)'
;KDLDWKKLDRVLRYQGNPQDEEWRNKEWEVLDFNHNGYVSLSEFESWVKHFLPEFFQGDGNQYKMAFRYAYNRARLISKVSKNASIRKQQLYEDYITKDEFRSMLKLVRMFLEYYAMFDELDVTGDKKVFMQEFVKNKARLNAWGANMTDPIQEFKVLDKNNSGAIMFDEFIQFCLAKDLQHDEDKTRE
;
A
#
# COMPACT_ATOMS: atom_id res chain seq x y z
N LYS A 1 6.85 -2.56 14.48
CA LYS A 1 5.78 -3.05 15.41
C LYS A 1 4.89 -4.03 14.66
N ASP A 2 4.36 -5.08 15.32
CA ASP A 2 3.57 -6.11 14.63
C ASP A 2 2.15 -5.62 14.34
N LEU A 3 1.79 -5.60 13.05
CA LEU A 3 0.43 -5.34 12.59
C LEU A 3 -0.45 -6.58 12.84
N ASP A 4 -1.73 -6.38 13.18
CA ASP A 4 -2.68 -7.49 13.27
C ASP A 4 -3.13 -7.93 11.86
N TRP A 5 -2.31 -8.76 11.23
CA TRP A 5 -2.54 -9.27 9.88
C TRP A 5 -3.86 -10.03 9.75
N LYS A 6 -4.28 -10.76 10.80
CA LYS A 6 -5.57 -11.47 10.83
C LYS A 6 -6.75 -10.50 10.80
N LYS A 7 -6.67 -9.38 11.51
CA LYS A 7 -7.68 -8.33 11.42
C LYS A 7 -7.68 -7.68 10.05
N LEU A 8 -6.50 -7.34 9.52
CA LEU A 8 -6.37 -6.77 8.18
C LEU A 8 -6.99 -7.69 7.12
N ASP A 9 -6.84 -9.01 7.23
CA ASP A 9 -7.43 -9.99 6.32
C ASP A 9 -8.94 -10.01 6.32
N ARG A 10 -9.55 -9.85 7.49
CA ARG A 10 -11.01 -9.82 7.60
C ARG A 10 -11.61 -8.58 6.96
N VAL A 11 -10.85 -7.49 6.89
CA VAL A 11 -11.26 -6.18 6.36
C VAL A 11 -10.85 -6.01 4.88
N LEU A 12 -9.63 -6.38 4.52
CA LEU A 12 -9.06 -6.19 3.18
C LEU A 12 -9.35 -7.40 2.29
N ARG A 13 -10.64 -7.64 2.02
CA ARG A 13 -11.12 -8.80 1.25
C ARG A 13 -10.96 -8.61 -0.26
N TYR A 14 -9.74 -8.74 -0.76
CA TYR A 14 -9.42 -8.59 -2.19
C TYR A 14 -9.36 -9.92 -2.97
N GLN A 15 -9.58 -11.07 -2.32
CA GLN A 15 -9.45 -12.37 -2.97
C GLN A 15 -10.54 -12.54 -4.04
N GLY A 16 -10.22 -13.35 -5.05
CA GLY A 16 -11.08 -13.62 -6.21
C GLY A 16 -12.19 -14.65 -5.95
N ASN A 17 -12.53 -14.90 -4.67
CA ASN A 17 -13.55 -15.88 -4.31
C ASN A 17 -14.94 -15.22 -4.21
N PRO A 18 -16.04 -16.00 -4.36
CA PRO A 18 -17.40 -15.44 -4.35
C PRO A 18 -17.79 -14.76 -3.04
N GLN A 19 -17.27 -15.22 -1.90
CA GLN A 19 -17.59 -14.66 -0.59
C GLN A 19 -17.02 -13.24 -0.43
N ASP A 20 -15.78 -13.04 -0.86
CA ASP A 20 -15.12 -11.73 -0.87
C ASP A 20 -15.78 -10.78 -1.88
N GLU A 21 -16.23 -11.31 -3.03
CA GLU A 21 -16.97 -10.52 -4.01
C GLU A 21 -18.32 -10.04 -3.47
N GLU A 22 -19.10 -10.93 -2.86
CA GLU A 22 -20.37 -10.57 -2.23
C GLU A 22 -20.16 -9.53 -1.11
N TRP A 23 -19.12 -9.72 -0.30
CA TRP A 23 -18.75 -8.78 0.74
C TRP A 23 -18.39 -7.40 0.15
N ARG A 24 -17.54 -7.34 -0.89
CA ARG A 24 -17.17 -6.07 -1.54
C ARG A 24 -18.38 -5.36 -2.17
N ASN A 25 -19.33 -6.10 -2.72
CA ASN A 25 -20.55 -5.52 -3.28
C ASN A 25 -21.41 -4.85 -2.20
N LYS A 26 -21.54 -5.46 -1.03
CA LYS A 26 -22.24 -4.86 0.12
C LYS A 26 -21.47 -3.67 0.69
N GLU A 27 -20.16 -3.81 0.81
CA GLU A 27 -19.30 -2.79 1.41
C GLU A 27 -19.15 -1.56 0.52
N TRP A 28 -19.24 -1.71 -0.80
CA TRP A 28 -19.26 -0.59 -1.73
C TRP A 28 -20.39 0.40 -1.41
N GLU A 29 -21.58 -0.09 -1.08
CA GLU A 29 -22.72 0.78 -0.73
C GLU A 29 -22.52 1.55 0.57
N VAL A 30 -21.68 1.03 1.48
CA VAL A 30 -21.29 1.71 2.73
C VAL A 30 -20.22 2.76 2.46
N LEU A 31 -19.27 2.44 1.57
CA LEU A 31 -18.16 3.29 1.19
C LEU A 31 -18.60 4.49 0.33
N ASP A 32 -19.47 4.26 -0.66
CA ASP A 32 -20.09 5.28 -1.54
C ASP A 32 -21.38 5.83 -0.90
N PHE A 33 -21.25 6.48 0.26
CA PHE A 33 -22.42 6.90 1.07
C PHE A 33 -23.32 7.93 0.37
N ASN A 34 -22.78 8.69 -0.59
CA ASN A 34 -23.54 9.69 -1.34
C ASN A 34 -24.12 9.11 -2.65
N HIS A 35 -23.86 7.84 -2.94
CA HIS A 35 -24.34 7.08 -4.09
C HIS A 35 -24.05 7.75 -5.44
N ASN A 36 -22.88 8.36 -5.58
CA ASN A 36 -22.47 9.02 -6.82
C ASN A 36 -21.73 8.07 -7.79
N GLY A 37 -21.42 6.84 -7.35
CA GLY A 37 -20.70 5.83 -8.11
C GLY A 37 -19.18 5.93 -8.04
N TYR A 38 -18.66 6.83 -7.20
CA TYR A 38 -17.24 7.13 -7.01
C TYR A 38 -16.93 7.37 -5.54
N VAL A 39 -15.71 7.02 -5.14
CA VAL A 39 -15.24 7.15 -3.76
C VAL A 39 -14.07 8.11 -3.70
N SER A 40 -14.24 9.16 -2.90
CA SER A 40 -13.23 10.16 -2.56
C SER A 40 -12.25 9.65 -1.50
N LEU A 41 -11.12 10.34 -1.35
CA LEU A 41 -10.17 10.05 -0.28
C LEU A 41 -10.81 10.19 1.11
N SER A 42 -11.70 11.17 1.31
CA SER A 42 -12.40 11.37 2.58
C SER A 42 -13.37 10.25 2.92
N GLU A 43 -14.09 9.73 1.92
CA GLU A 43 -14.96 8.56 2.07
C GLU A 43 -14.15 7.34 2.45
N PHE A 44 -13.07 7.10 1.72
CA PHE A 44 -12.16 6.01 2.00
C PHE A 44 -11.52 6.12 3.39
N GLU A 45 -11.01 7.29 3.79
CA GLU A 45 -10.46 7.47 5.14
C GLU A 45 -11.52 7.26 6.23
N SER A 46 -12.76 7.68 6.01
CA SER A 46 -13.85 7.48 6.97
C SER A 46 -14.18 6.00 7.13
N TRP A 47 -14.21 5.28 6.01
CA TRP A 47 -14.36 3.84 5.98
C TRP A 47 -13.22 3.11 6.72
N VAL A 48 -11.96 3.48 6.45
CA VAL A 48 -10.81 2.89 7.17
C VAL A 48 -10.88 3.21 8.66
N LYS A 49 -11.25 4.44 9.05
CA LYS A 49 -11.43 4.80 10.48
C LYS A 49 -12.47 3.94 11.19
N HIS A 50 -13.52 3.50 10.48
CA HIS A 50 -14.55 2.64 11.05
C HIS A 50 -14.02 1.22 11.34
N PHE A 51 -13.33 0.60 10.38
CA PHE A 51 -12.86 -0.79 10.51
C PHE A 51 -11.50 -0.93 11.22
N LEU A 52 -10.62 0.04 11.02
CA LEU A 52 -9.23 0.05 11.43
C LEU A 52 -8.85 1.37 12.17
N PRO A 53 -9.57 1.75 13.24
CA PRO A 53 -9.36 3.02 13.95
C PRO A 53 -7.95 3.19 14.52
N GLU A 54 -7.24 2.10 14.80
CA GLU A 54 -5.86 2.09 15.29
C GLU A 54 -4.86 2.80 14.36
N PHE A 55 -5.16 2.91 13.06
CA PHE A 55 -4.33 3.65 12.11
C PHE A 55 -4.57 5.17 12.12
N PHE A 56 -5.54 5.66 12.90
CA PHE A 56 -5.84 7.09 12.99
C PHE A 56 -5.76 7.61 14.43
N GLN A 57 -6.05 6.76 15.41
CA GLN A 57 -6.14 7.13 16.82
C GLN A 57 -5.21 6.31 17.73
N GLY A 58 -4.45 5.36 17.16
CA GLY A 58 -3.57 4.48 17.91
C GLY A 58 -2.17 4.37 17.32
N ASP A 59 -1.47 3.33 17.74
CA ASP A 59 -0.08 3.06 17.39
C ASP A 59 0.14 2.82 15.88
N GLY A 60 -0.91 2.48 15.13
CA GLY A 60 -0.85 2.31 13.68
C GLY A 60 -0.78 3.63 12.89
N ASN A 61 -0.92 4.80 13.54
CA ASN A 61 -0.91 6.11 12.89
C ASN A 61 0.37 6.39 12.09
N GLN A 62 1.48 5.70 12.38
CA GLN A 62 2.69 5.78 11.57
C GLN A 62 2.51 5.21 10.15
N TYR A 63 1.61 4.26 9.96
CA TYR A 63 1.32 3.59 8.69
C TYR A 63 0.14 4.19 7.93
N LYS A 64 -0.49 5.25 8.44
CA LYS A 64 -1.68 5.86 7.79
C LYS A 64 -1.46 6.27 6.33
N MET A 65 -0.22 6.57 5.97
CA MET A 65 0.13 6.96 4.61
C MET A 65 -0.01 5.79 3.63
N ALA A 66 -0.01 4.54 4.09
CA ALA A 66 -0.28 3.35 3.27
C ALA A 66 -1.63 3.46 2.55
N PHE A 67 -2.67 3.91 3.26
CA PHE A 67 -4.00 4.10 2.71
C PHE A 67 -4.01 5.18 1.62
N ARG A 68 -3.29 6.29 1.84
CA ARG A 68 -3.17 7.36 0.84
C ARG A 68 -2.42 6.91 -0.41
N TYR A 69 -1.32 6.16 -0.25
CA TYR A 69 -0.59 5.58 -1.38
C TYR A 69 -1.45 4.59 -2.16
N ALA A 70 -2.18 3.71 -1.46
CA ALA A 70 -3.09 2.76 -2.07
C ALA A 70 -4.19 3.46 -2.89
N TYR A 71 -4.85 4.46 -2.30
CA TYR A 71 -5.88 5.25 -2.97
C TYR A 71 -5.35 5.94 -4.23
N ASN A 72 -4.21 6.62 -4.13
CA ASN A 72 -3.60 7.30 -5.28
C ASN A 72 -3.18 6.33 -6.38
N ARG A 73 -2.67 5.15 -6.01
CA ARG A 73 -2.22 4.14 -6.97
C ARG A 73 -3.39 3.44 -7.64
N ALA A 74 -4.46 3.18 -6.90
CA ALA A 74 -5.62 2.43 -7.39
C ALA A 74 -6.38 3.18 -8.50
N ARG A 75 -6.55 4.51 -8.38
CA ARG A 75 -7.20 5.36 -9.41
C ARG A 75 -6.47 5.42 -10.75
N LEU A 76 -5.24 4.94 -10.79
CA LEU A 76 -4.42 4.91 -12.01
C LEU A 76 -4.48 3.54 -12.70
N ILE A 77 -5.21 2.57 -12.15
CA ILE A 77 -5.31 1.21 -12.69
C ILE A 77 -6.31 1.18 -13.84
N SER A 78 -7.51 1.71 -13.63
CA SER A 78 -8.56 1.65 -14.64
C SER A 78 -8.43 2.82 -15.60
N LYS A 79 -8.27 2.52 -16.89
CA LYS A 79 -8.28 3.55 -17.93
C LYS A 79 -9.70 3.69 -18.46
N VAL A 80 -10.28 4.85 -18.25
CA VAL A 80 -11.52 5.25 -18.91
C VAL A 80 -11.32 5.32 -20.43
N SER A 81 -12.37 5.03 -21.20
CA SER A 81 -12.35 5.16 -22.66
C SER A 81 -11.99 6.59 -23.09
N LYS A 82 -11.11 6.73 -24.10
CA LYS A 82 -10.75 8.02 -24.70
C LYS A 82 -11.94 8.75 -25.31
N ASN A 83 -13.03 8.04 -25.61
CA ASN A 83 -14.27 8.60 -26.15
C ASN A 83 -15.26 9.05 -25.05
N ALA A 84 -14.94 8.84 -23.77
CA ALA A 84 -15.76 9.33 -22.67
C ALA A 84 -15.72 10.87 -22.60
N SER A 85 -16.74 11.48 -21.98
CA SER A 85 -16.74 12.93 -21.75
C SER A 85 -15.57 13.35 -20.86
N ILE A 86 -15.04 14.55 -21.07
CA ILE A 86 -13.92 15.12 -20.27
C ILE A 86 -14.22 15.02 -18.77
N ARG A 87 -15.45 15.36 -18.38
CA ARG A 87 -15.91 15.25 -16.98
C ARG A 87 -15.83 13.81 -16.45
N LYS A 88 -16.25 12.82 -17.24
CA LYS A 88 -16.15 11.41 -16.83
C LYS A 88 -14.69 10.97 -16.73
N GLN A 89 -13.82 11.47 -17.60
CA GLN A 89 -12.39 11.16 -17.53
C GLN A 89 -11.76 11.71 -16.25
N GLN A 90 -12.04 12.98 -15.92
CA GLN A 90 -11.60 13.61 -14.68
C GLN A 90 -12.09 12.84 -13.45
N LEU A 91 -13.36 12.43 -13.43
CA LEU A 91 -13.90 11.66 -12.30
C LEU A 91 -13.19 10.31 -12.11
N TYR A 92 -12.82 9.62 -13.19
CA TYR A 92 -12.06 8.38 -13.12
C TYR A 92 -10.61 8.61 -12.65
N GLU A 93 -10.02 9.77 -12.92
CA GLU A 93 -8.67 10.11 -12.47
C GLU A 93 -8.65 10.55 -10.98
N ASP A 94 -9.69 11.26 -10.53
CA ASP A 94 -9.75 11.87 -9.20
C ASP A 94 -10.33 10.95 -8.11
N TYR A 95 -11.16 9.97 -8.49
CA TYR A 95 -11.92 9.13 -7.56
C TYR A 95 -11.80 7.64 -7.86
N ILE A 96 -12.01 6.82 -6.84
CA ILE A 96 -12.04 5.36 -6.98
C ILE A 96 -13.39 4.94 -7.54
N THR A 97 -13.36 4.07 -8.54
CA THR A 97 -14.56 3.42 -9.09
C THR A 97 -14.79 2.05 -8.45
N LYS A 98 -15.99 1.48 -8.63
CA LYS A 98 -16.33 0.14 -8.13
C LYS A 98 -15.37 -0.94 -8.65
N ASP A 99 -14.94 -0.82 -9.91
CA ASP A 99 -13.99 -1.75 -10.53
C ASP A 99 -12.58 -1.66 -9.91
N GLU A 100 -12.23 -0.50 -9.35
CA GLU A 100 -10.95 -0.27 -8.68
C GLU A 100 -10.98 -0.64 -7.20
N PHE A 101 -12.15 -0.84 -6.61
CA PHE A 101 -12.27 -1.10 -5.17
C PHE A 101 -11.47 -2.32 -4.73
N ARG A 102 -11.60 -3.44 -5.46
CA ARG A 102 -10.83 -4.66 -5.17
C ARG A 102 -9.33 -4.40 -5.24
N SER A 103 -8.88 -3.68 -6.26
CA SER A 103 -7.47 -3.34 -6.45
C SER A 103 -6.96 -2.39 -5.36
N MET A 104 -7.79 -1.45 -4.91
CA MET A 104 -7.49 -0.58 -3.77
C MET A 104 -7.26 -1.40 -2.50
N LEU A 105 -8.14 -2.36 -2.17
CA LEU A 105 -7.97 -3.22 -0.99
C LEU A 105 -6.66 -4.03 -1.05
N LYS A 106 -6.34 -4.59 -2.23
CA LYS A 106 -5.06 -5.29 -2.46
C LYS A 106 -3.86 -4.35 -2.25
N LEU A 107 -3.93 -3.14 -2.78
CA LEU A 107 -2.86 -2.14 -2.65
C LEU A 107 -2.69 -1.69 -1.20
N VAL A 108 -3.77 -1.51 -0.43
CA VAL A 108 -3.67 -1.19 1.01
C VAL A 108 -2.86 -2.26 1.71
N ARG A 109 -3.17 -3.54 1.47
CA ARG A 109 -2.44 -4.66 2.05
C ARG A 109 -0.95 -4.61 1.71
N MET A 110 -0.65 -4.51 0.42
CA MET A 110 0.72 -4.42 -0.11
C MET A 110 1.51 -3.25 0.49
N PHE A 111 0.90 -2.06 0.60
CA PHE A 111 1.58 -0.90 1.18
C PHE A 111 1.79 -1.04 2.69
N LEU A 112 0.88 -1.71 3.42
CA LEU A 112 1.09 -2.01 4.84
C LEU A 112 2.26 -2.98 5.05
N GLU A 113 2.43 -3.96 4.16
CA GLU A 113 3.58 -4.87 4.16
C GLU A 113 4.88 -4.14 3.88
N TYR A 114 4.92 -3.28 2.86
CA TYR A 114 6.11 -2.46 2.58
C TYR A 114 6.44 -1.53 3.74
N TYR A 115 5.42 -0.98 4.42
CA TYR A 115 5.63 -0.19 5.61
C TYR A 115 6.20 -1.01 6.78
N ALA A 116 5.71 -2.23 6.99
CA ALA A 116 6.24 -3.12 8.01
C ALA A 116 7.70 -3.51 7.72
N MET A 117 8.01 -3.81 6.46
CA MET A 117 9.39 -4.06 6.02
C MET A 117 10.29 -2.83 6.24
N PHE A 118 9.81 -1.64 5.88
CA PHE A 118 10.57 -0.40 6.04
C PHE A 118 10.84 -0.07 7.52
N ASP A 119 9.83 -0.25 8.38
CA ASP A 119 9.93 -0.06 9.84
C ASP A 119 10.93 -1.05 10.47
N GLU A 120 11.11 -2.23 9.89
CA GLU A 120 12.14 -3.19 10.34
C GLU A 120 13.56 -2.75 9.93
N LEU A 121 13.71 -2.00 8.83
CA LEU A 121 14.99 -1.48 8.37
C LEU A 121 15.39 -0.18 9.08
N ASP A 122 14.44 0.71 9.36
CA ASP A 122 14.62 1.99 10.04
C ASP A 122 14.77 1.79 11.56
N VAL A 123 16.00 1.53 12.00
CA VAL A 123 16.32 1.28 13.41
C VAL A 123 16.21 2.57 14.23
N THR A 124 16.44 3.73 13.59
CA THR A 124 16.40 5.04 14.26
C THR A 124 14.99 5.59 14.45
N GLY A 125 14.02 5.12 13.67
CA GLY A 125 12.62 5.57 13.69
C GLY A 125 12.41 6.96 13.08
N ASP A 126 13.37 7.46 12.28
CA ASP A 126 13.30 8.79 11.67
C ASP A 126 12.57 8.81 10.31
N LYS A 127 12.02 7.66 9.92
CA LYS A 127 11.34 7.37 8.65
C LYS A 127 12.27 7.41 7.45
N LYS A 128 13.54 7.08 7.67
CA LYS A 128 14.56 6.97 6.64
C LYS A 128 15.40 5.72 6.90
N VAL A 129 15.96 5.16 5.85
CA VAL A 129 16.93 4.07 5.98
C VAL A 129 18.27 4.57 5.48
N PHE A 130 19.21 4.78 6.39
CA PHE A 130 20.57 5.18 6.03
C PHE A 130 21.37 4.00 5.48
N MET A 131 22.46 4.30 4.75
CA MET A 131 23.30 3.27 4.13
C MET A 131 23.77 2.20 5.13
N GLN A 132 24.11 2.59 6.36
CA GLN A 132 24.55 1.64 7.39
C GLN A 132 23.43 0.67 7.78
N GLU A 133 22.19 1.15 7.93
CA GLU A 133 21.02 0.33 8.25
C GLU A 133 20.68 -0.61 7.09
N PHE A 134 20.71 -0.11 5.86
CA PHE A 134 20.47 -0.91 4.66
C PHE A 134 21.49 -2.04 4.50
N VAL A 135 22.78 -1.73 4.65
CA VAL A 135 23.87 -2.73 4.54
C VAL A 135 23.79 -3.75 5.68
N LYS A 136 23.53 -3.30 6.91
CA LYS A 136 23.39 -4.18 8.07
C LYS A 136 22.23 -5.17 7.89
N ASN A 137 21.15 -4.74 7.25
CA ASN A 137 19.96 -5.54 6.99
C ASN A 137 19.99 -6.30 5.65
N LYS A 138 21.15 -6.42 4.97
CA LYS A 138 21.29 -7.18 3.71
C LYS A 138 20.67 -8.58 3.78
N ALA A 139 20.92 -9.32 4.86
CA ALA A 139 20.41 -10.68 5.01
C ALA A 139 18.87 -10.71 5.04
N ARG A 140 18.26 -9.73 5.72
CA ARG A 140 16.80 -9.59 5.82
C ARG A 140 16.18 -9.21 4.48
N LEU A 141 16.77 -8.23 3.80
CA LEU A 141 16.37 -7.82 2.45
C LEU A 141 16.44 -8.99 1.45
N ASN A 142 17.51 -9.79 1.52
CA ASN A 142 17.66 -10.98 0.69
C ASN A 142 16.64 -12.06 1.06
N ALA A 143 16.29 -12.22 2.34
CA ALA A 143 15.21 -13.11 2.75
C ALA A 143 13.88 -12.69 2.10
N TRP A 144 13.60 -11.39 1.96
CA TRP A 144 12.42 -10.89 1.24
C TRP A 144 12.52 -10.95 -0.30
N GLY A 145 13.63 -11.43 -0.86
CA GLY A 145 13.78 -11.60 -2.31
C GLY A 145 14.65 -10.56 -3.01
N ALA A 146 15.32 -9.66 -2.28
CA ALA A 146 16.14 -8.61 -2.91
C ALA A 146 17.34 -9.17 -3.69
N ASN A 147 17.84 -10.35 -3.30
CA ASN A 147 18.93 -11.08 -3.95
C ASN A 147 20.15 -10.19 -4.27
N MET A 148 20.49 -9.28 -3.35
CA MET A 148 21.58 -8.32 -3.52
C MET A 148 22.94 -8.93 -3.22
N THR A 149 23.88 -8.75 -4.14
CA THR A 149 25.29 -9.09 -3.95
C THR A 149 26.05 -7.95 -3.26
N ASP A 150 25.88 -6.72 -3.75
CA ASP A 150 26.53 -5.51 -3.24
C ASP A 150 25.48 -4.49 -2.73
N PRO A 151 25.20 -4.46 -1.41
CA PRO A 151 24.20 -3.56 -0.84
C PRO A 151 24.60 -2.08 -0.93
N ILE A 152 25.90 -1.75 -1.04
CA ILE A 152 26.35 -0.35 -1.14
C ILE A 152 26.02 0.20 -2.53
N GLN A 153 26.23 -0.61 -3.58
CA GLN A 153 25.86 -0.22 -4.94
C GLN A 153 24.35 -0.14 -5.10
N GLU A 154 23.59 -1.11 -4.57
CA GLU A 154 22.12 -1.06 -4.65
C GLU A 154 21.58 0.19 -3.92
N PHE A 155 22.12 0.52 -2.74
CA PHE A 155 21.75 1.74 -2.02
C PHE A 155 21.92 3.00 -2.89
N LYS A 156 23.05 3.14 -3.59
CA LYS A 156 23.29 4.29 -4.48
C LYS A 156 22.34 4.36 -5.67
N VAL A 157 21.87 3.22 -6.17
CA VAL A 157 20.86 3.16 -7.23
C VAL A 157 19.47 3.55 -6.69
N LEU A 158 19.20 3.25 -5.42
CA LEU A 158 17.95 3.57 -4.74
C LEU A 158 17.83 5.01 -4.29
N ASP A 159 18.90 5.59 -3.74
CA ASP A 159 19.02 6.99 -3.31
C ASP A 159 19.11 7.93 -4.54
N LYS A 160 18.05 7.96 -5.33
CA LYS A 160 17.99 8.67 -6.62
C LYS A 160 18.10 10.18 -6.45
N ASN A 161 17.62 10.69 -5.31
CA ASN A 161 17.69 12.10 -4.98
C ASN A 161 19.01 12.51 -4.31
N ASN A 162 19.94 11.56 -4.08
CA ASN A 162 21.19 11.74 -3.33
C ASN A 162 20.98 12.43 -1.96
N SER A 163 19.89 12.08 -1.28
CA SER A 163 19.59 12.60 0.05
C SER A 163 20.45 11.96 1.13
N GLY A 164 21.14 10.86 0.81
CA GLY A 164 21.95 10.08 1.75
C GLY A 164 21.15 9.09 2.57
N ALA A 165 19.85 8.95 2.31
CA ALA A 165 18.96 8.00 2.97
C ALA A 165 17.86 7.53 2.01
N ILE A 166 17.44 6.28 2.13
CA ILE A 166 16.29 5.77 1.37
C ILE A 166 15.02 6.25 2.05
N MET A 167 14.24 7.05 1.30
CA MET A 167 12.91 7.46 1.70
C MET A 167 11.89 6.34 1.40
N PHE A 168 10.73 6.39 2.04
CA PHE A 168 9.72 5.33 1.89
C PHE A 168 9.23 5.15 0.44
N ASP A 169 9.12 6.23 -0.33
CA ASP A 169 8.75 6.19 -1.74
C ASP A 169 9.82 5.52 -2.61
N GLU A 170 11.10 5.76 -2.33
CA GLU A 170 12.22 5.04 -2.95
C GLU A 170 12.21 3.55 -2.59
N PHE A 171 11.88 3.24 -1.34
CA PHE A 171 11.73 1.85 -0.89
C PHE A 171 10.56 1.12 -1.55
N ILE A 172 9.41 1.79 -1.77
CA ILE A 172 8.30 1.23 -2.55
C ILE A 172 8.78 0.85 -3.95
N GLN A 173 9.52 1.73 -4.63
CA GLN A 173 10.02 1.45 -5.97
C GLN A 173 10.98 0.24 -5.97
N PHE A 174 11.79 0.12 -4.93
CA PHE A 174 12.63 -1.06 -4.72
C PHE A 174 11.82 -2.34 -4.56
N CYS A 175 10.82 -2.32 -3.68
CA CYS A 175 9.94 -3.46 -3.42
C CYS A 175 9.24 -3.92 -4.70
N LEU A 176 8.69 -2.98 -5.47
CA LEU A 176 8.03 -3.28 -6.75
C LEU A 176 9.00 -3.79 -7.82
N ALA A 177 10.21 -3.23 -7.90
CA ALA A 177 11.19 -3.61 -8.92
C ALA A 177 11.80 -4.99 -8.68
N LYS A 178 11.92 -5.41 -7.42
CA LYS A 178 12.49 -6.70 -7.01
C LYS A 178 11.44 -7.74 -6.62
N ASP A 179 10.16 -7.38 -6.69
CA ASP A 179 9.03 -8.20 -6.24
C ASP A 179 9.24 -8.71 -4.81
N LEU A 180 9.59 -7.79 -3.89
CA LEU A 180 9.88 -8.19 -2.52
C LEU A 180 8.62 -8.69 -1.82
N GLN A 181 8.75 -9.83 -1.17
CA GLN A 181 7.67 -10.50 -0.45
C GLN A 181 7.91 -10.42 1.06
N HIS A 182 6.99 -9.78 1.77
CA HIS A 182 6.93 -9.81 3.22
C HIS A 182 6.63 -11.24 3.72
N ASP A 183 7.04 -11.57 4.94
CA ASP A 183 6.92 -12.95 5.46
C ASP A 183 5.46 -13.43 5.51
N GLU A 184 4.52 -12.52 5.76
CA GLU A 184 3.09 -12.83 5.78
C GLU A 184 2.55 -13.22 4.40
N ASP A 185 3.08 -12.65 3.33
CA ASP A 185 2.65 -12.97 1.95
C ASP A 185 3.10 -14.38 1.54
N LYS A 186 4.30 -14.80 1.95
CA LYS A 186 4.83 -16.14 1.63
C LYS A 186 4.02 -17.28 2.22
N THR A 187 3.25 -17.02 3.27
CA THR A 187 2.39 -18.03 3.90
C THR A 187 1.03 -18.20 3.21
N ARG A 188 0.79 -17.44 2.13
CA ARG A 188 -0.52 -17.31 1.46
C ARG A 188 -0.56 -17.82 0.03
N GLU A 189 0.59 -18.17 -0.54
CA GLU A 189 0.68 -18.91 -1.81
C GLU A 189 0.32 -20.39 -1.62
#